data_AF-A0AAJ3P5P7-F1
#
_entry.id   AF-A0AAJ3P5P7-F1
#
_cell.length_a   1.000
_cell.length_b   1.000
_cell.length_c   1.000
_cell.angle_alpha   90.00
_cell.angle_beta   90.00
_cell.angle_gamma   90.00
#
_symmetry.space_group_name_H-M   'P 1'
#
loop_
_entity.id
_entity.type
_entity.pdbx_description
1 polymer ?
#
loop_
_entity_poly.entity_id
_entity_poly.type
_entity_poly.pdbx_seq_one_letter_code
_entity_poly.pdbx_strand_id
1 'polypeptide(L)' 'MASAVEAARLHAGVSFIELSEQTGIAPAALADLLEERADFTMEDVAGIAAVLEVPVTRLLPCAP' A
#
# COMPACT_ATOMS: atom_id res chain seq x y z
N MET A 1 -5.35 7.70 0.60
CA MET A 1 -5.00 6.34 0.08
C MET A 1 -3.97 5.68 0.98
N ALA A 2 -2.92 6.41 1.37
CA ALA A 2 -1.94 5.98 2.37
C ALA A 2 -2.55 5.40 3.65
N SER A 3 -3.57 6.07 4.23
CA SER A 3 -4.27 5.58 5.42
C SER A 3 -4.99 4.24 5.22
N ALA A 4 -5.54 3.98 4.03
CA ALA A 4 -6.21 2.71 3.71
C ALA A 4 -5.18 1.57 3.56
N VAL A 5 -4.05 1.85 2.92
CA VAL A 5 -2.91 0.92 2.82
C VAL A 5 -2.39 0.58 4.21
N GLU A 6 -2.20 1.58 5.06
CA GLU A 6 -1.69 1.35 6.42
C GLU A 6 -2.68 0.54 7.28
N ALA A 7 -3.98 0.85 7.21
CA ALA A 7 -5.01 0.08 7.88
C ALA A 7 -5.08 -1.37 7.38
N ALA A 8 -5.00 -1.59 6.06
CA ALA A 8 -4.99 -2.93 5.47
C ALA A 8 -3.74 -3.72 5.87
N ARG A 9 -2.58 -3.07 5.89
CA ARG A 9 -1.30 -3.64 6.36
C ARG A 9 -1.40 -4.10 7.81
N LEU A 10 -1.90 -3.24 8.70
CA LEU A 10 -2.10 -3.57 10.11
C LEU A 10 -3.09 -4.73 10.29
N HIS A 11 -4.15 -4.76 9.48
CA HIS A 11 -5.15 -5.84 9.53
C HIS A 11 -4.59 -7.18 9.04
N ALA A 12 -3.74 -7.17 8.00
CA ALA A 12 -3.07 -8.35 7.48
C ALA A 12 -1.90 -8.82 8.36
N GLY A 13 -1.49 -8.02 9.36
CA GLY A 13 -0.33 -8.32 10.21
C GLY A 13 1.02 -8.17 9.50
N VAL A 14 1.05 -7.55 8.32
CA VAL A 14 2.24 -7.41 7.48
C VAL A 14 3.10 -6.25 7.98
N SER A 15 4.39 -6.47 8.16
CA SER A 15 5.30 -5.38 8.56
C SER A 15 5.59 -4.43 7.38
N PHE A 16 6.04 -3.21 7.66
CA PHE A 16 6.38 -2.25 6.59
C PHE A 16 7.52 -2.77 5.70
N ILE A 17 8.53 -3.38 6.31
CA ILE A 17 9.68 -3.97 5.59
C ILE A 17 9.21 -5.16 4.75
N GLU A 18 8.37 -6.03 5.31
CA GLU A 18 7.82 -7.17 4.59
C GLU A 18 6.94 -6.73 3.41
N LEU A 19 6.13 -5.70 3.57
CA LEU A 19 5.35 -5.12 2.46
C LEU A 19 6.29 -4.64 1.35
N SER A 20 7.34 -3.90 1.71
CA SER A 20 8.36 -3.41 0.77
C SER A 20 9.07 -4.56 0.03
N GLU A 21 9.47 -5.60 0.74
CA GLU A 21 10.13 -6.77 0.14
C GLU A 21 9.20 -7.53 -0.80
N GLN A 22 7.94 -7.75 -0.41
CA GLN A 22 6.99 -8.52 -1.20
C GLN A 22 6.45 -7.75 -2.40
N THR A 23 6.31 -6.42 -2.31
CA THR A 23 5.90 -5.59 -3.46
C THR A 23 7.07 -5.24 -4.38
N GLY A 24 8.31 -5.39 -3.92
CA GLY A 24 9.50 -4.92 -4.62
C GLY A 24 9.67 -3.40 -4.61
N ILE A 25 8.82 -2.67 -3.88
CA ILE A 25 8.91 -1.22 -3.73
C ILE A 25 9.97 -0.93 -2.68
N ALA A 26 10.99 -0.12 -3.02
CA ALA A 26 12.04 0.24 -2.06
C ALA A 26 11.43 0.88 -0.79
N PRO A 27 11.97 0.61 0.42
CA PRO A 27 11.39 1.14 1.66
C PRO A 27 11.26 2.66 1.68
N ALA A 28 12.22 3.38 1.09
CA ALA A 28 12.17 4.84 0.98
C ALA A 28 11.03 5.31 0.07
N ALA A 29 10.83 4.65 -1.07
CA ALA A 29 9.73 4.97 -1.98
C ALA A 29 8.36 4.65 -1.35
N LEU A 30 8.26 3.53 -0.63
CA LEU A 30 7.04 3.18 0.09
C LEU A 30 6.73 4.19 1.22
N ALA A 31 7.76 4.72 1.89
CA ALA A 31 7.58 5.79 2.87
C ALA A 31 7.10 7.08 2.20
N ASP A 32 7.70 7.49 1.07
CA ASP A 32 7.24 8.68 0.32
C ASP A 32 5.79 8.55 -0.15
N LEU A 33 5.35 7.35 -0.55
CA LEU A 33 3.96 7.06 -0.90
C LEU A 33 3.01 7.18 0.31
N LEU A 34 3.42 6.66 1.47
CA LEU A 34 2.61 6.73 2.69
C LEU A 34 2.57 8.13 3.32
N GLU A 35 3.64 8.91 3.18
CA GLU A 35 3.71 10.30 3.61
C GLU A 35 3.02 11.26 2.63
N GLU A 36 2.37 10.73 1.58
CA GLU A 36 1.71 11.51 0.53
C GLU A 36 2.67 12.50 -0.18
N ARG A 37 3.97 12.20 -0.15
CA ARG A 37 5.03 12.93 -0.85
C ARG A 37 5.15 12.49 -2.31
N ALA A 38 4.58 11.34 -2.63
CA ALA A 38 4.42 10.81 -3.97
C ALA A 38 3.01 10.22 -4.15
N ASP A 39 2.51 10.26 -5.38
CA ASP A 39 1.25 9.61 -5.75
C ASP A 39 1.48 8.11 -6.01
N PHE A 40 0.56 7.26 -5.54
CA PHE A 40 0.57 5.85 -5.88
C PHE A 40 0.21 5.65 -7.34
N THR A 41 1.01 4.84 -8.04
CA THR A 41 0.63 4.36 -9.36
C THR A 41 -0.35 3.19 -9.26
N MET A 42 -1.09 2.90 -10.33
CA MET A 42 -1.98 1.74 -10.37
C MET A 42 -1.20 0.42 -10.18
N GLU A 43 0.07 0.37 -10.59
CA GLU A 43 0.96 -0.77 -10.39
C GLU A 43 1.29 -0.96 -8.91
N ASP A 44 1.64 0.12 -8.20
CA ASP A 44 1.89 0.08 -6.75
C ASP A 44 0.65 -0.40 -5.99
N VAL A 45 -0.52 0.15 -6.31
CA VAL A 45 -1.77 -0.23 -5.63
C VAL A 45 -2.12 -1.69 -5.91
N ALA A 46 -1.94 -2.17 -7.15
CA ALA A 46 -2.20 -3.57 -7.49
C ALA A 46 -1.23 -4.52 -6.77
N GLY A 47 0.07 -4.18 -6.71
CA GLY A 47 1.08 -4.94 -5.99
C GLY A 47 0.81 -5.00 -4.49
N ILE A 48 0.53 -3.85 -3.88
CA ILE A 48 0.18 -3.75 -2.46
C ILE A 48 -1.11 -4.53 -2.15
N ALA A 49 -2.15 -4.41 -2.99
CA ALA A 49 -3.40 -5.15 -2.82
C ALA A 49 -3.18 -6.68 -2.88
N ALA A 50 -2.35 -7.14 -3.81
CA ALA A 50 -2.01 -8.55 -3.94
C ALA A 50 -1.27 -9.08 -2.71
N VAL A 51 -0.26 -8.35 -2.21
CA VAL A 51 0.50 -8.72 -1.00
C VAL A 51 -0.39 -8.75 0.25
N LEU A 52 -1.29 -7.78 0.36
CA LEU A 52 -2.19 -7.68 1.51
C LEU A 52 -3.41 -8.62 1.39
N GLU A 53 -3.52 -9.39 0.30
CA GLU A 53 -4.65 -10.27 -0.02
C GLU A 53 -6.01 -9.56 0.06
N VAL A 54 -6.06 -8.29 -0.35
CA VAL A 54 -7.29 -7.47 -0.36
C VAL A 54 -7.64 -7.02 -1.78
N PRO A 55 -8.94 -6.78 -2.07
CA PRO A 55 -9.33 -6.13 -3.32
C PRO A 55 -8.73 -4.73 -3.43
N VAL A 56 -8.28 -4.35 -4.64
CA VAL A 56 -7.76 -3.01 -4.96
C VAL A 56 -8.76 -1.92 -4.57
N THR A 57 -10.06 -2.20 -4.72
CA THR A 57 -11.16 -1.31 -4.32
C THR A 57 -11.20 -0.98 -2.83
N ARG A 58 -10.57 -1.79 -1.97
CA ARG A 58 -10.44 -1.53 -0.53
C ARG A 58 -9.36 -0.49 -0.22
N LEU A 59 -8.38 -0.35 -1.11
CA LEU A 59 -7.29 0.61 -0.98
C LEU A 59 -7.64 1.96 -1.61
N LEU A 60 -8.44 1.94 -2.68
CA LEU A 60 -8.91 3.16 -3.32
C LEU A 60 -9.78 3.97 -2.33
N PRO A 61 -9.62 5.30 -2.27
CA PRO A 61 -10.57 6.13 -1.56
C PRO A 61 -11.95 5.87 -2.16
N CYS A 62 -12.93 5.52 -1.33
CA CYS A 62 -14.33 5.60 -1.75
C CYS A 62 -14.53 7.03 -2.27
N ALA A 63 -14.79 7.16 -3.56
CA ALA A 63 -15.23 8.43 -4.12
C ALA A 63 -16.47 8.90 -3.33
N PRO A 64 -16.63 10.22 -3.10
CA PRO A 64 -17.82 10.76 -2.46
C PRO A 64 -19.10 10.41 -3.23
#